data_AF-A0A1Y3E801-F1
#
_entry.id   AF-A0A1Y3E801-F1
#
_cell.length_a   1.000
_cell.length_b   1.000
_cell.length_c   1.000
_cell.angle_alpha   90.00
_cell.angle_beta   90.00
_cell.angle_gamma   90.00
#
_symmetry.space_group_name_H-M   'P 1'
#
loop_
_entity.id
_entity.type
_entity.pdbx_description
1 polymer ?
#
loop_
_entity_poly.entity_id
_entity_poly.type
_entity_poly.pdbx_seq_one_letter_code
_entity_poly.pdbx_strand_id
1 'polypeptide(L)'
;MIEQVLSCRDAAVKQPFAKDVLLELCNWAEASFCLQPTLLEIEPQVIICGDIHGKFDDLSRGAGLQFGVDVVKSFCRKMDIDIIVRGHQIVKNGYRVIAQKRLIILSSFTPDHFPPSYTASVLLVDGELCCHIVKL
;
A
#
# COMPACT_ATOMS: atom_id res chain seq x y z
N MET A 1 20.89 -10.62 -2.53
CA MET A 1 19.80 -9.80 -1.99
C MET A 1 20.16 -9.13 -0.66
N ILE A 2 20.53 -9.85 0.40
CA ILE A 2 20.82 -9.25 1.73
C ILE A 2 22.06 -8.34 1.72
N GLU A 3 23.16 -8.79 1.12
CA GLU A 3 24.37 -7.96 0.91
C GLU A 3 24.05 -6.65 0.15
N GLN A 4 23.10 -6.72 -0.80
CA GLN A 4 22.65 -5.54 -1.57
C GLN A 4 21.76 -4.61 -0.75
N VAL A 5 20.89 -5.16 0.12
CA VAL A 5 20.09 -4.37 1.08
C VAL A 5 21.01 -3.65 2.08
N LEU A 6 22.08 -4.31 2.52
CA LEU A 6 23.08 -3.73 3.41
C LEU A 6 23.97 -2.69 2.69
N SER A 7 24.25 -2.87 1.40
CA SER A 7 25.09 -1.95 0.62
C SER A 7 24.40 -0.67 0.18
N CYS A 8 23.06 -0.64 0.14
CA CYS A 8 22.28 0.52 -0.30
C CYS A 8 22.10 1.62 0.77
N ARG A 9 22.86 1.62 1.87
CA ARG A 9 22.61 2.50 3.02
C ARG A 9 23.79 3.37 3.43
N ASP A 10 23.50 4.65 3.70
CA ASP A 10 24.44 5.64 4.24
C ASP A 10 25.07 5.16 5.56
N ALA A 11 26.40 5.24 5.63
CA ALA A 11 27.22 4.80 6.76
C ALA A 11 26.92 5.53 8.10
N ALA A 12 26.13 6.60 8.06
CA ALA A 12 25.79 7.42 9.23
C ALA A 12 24.64 6.86 10.08
N VAL A 13 23.86 5.88 9.58
CA VAL A 13 22.73 5.30 10.32
C VAL A 13 23.21 4.06 11.09
N LYS A 14 23.27 4.15 12.42
CA LYS A 14 23.50 2.98 13.30
C LYS A 14 22.47 1.89 12.95
N GLN A 15 22.92 0.68 12.66
CA GLN A 15 22.02 -0.45 12.42
C GLN A 15 21.17 -0.69 13.68
N PRO A 16 19.84 -0.54 13.61
CA PRO A 16 18.98 -0.71 14.77
C PRO A 16 18.79 -2.18 15.16
N PHE A 17 19.13 -3.12 14.26
CA PHE A 17 18.98 -4.57 14.46
C PHE A 17 20.27 -5.28 14.07
N ALA A 18 20.60 -6.36 14.77
CA ALA A 18 21.77 -7.17 14.51
C ALA A 18 21.61 -7.99 13.21
N LYS A 19 22.73 -8.36 12.57
CA LYS A 19 22.75 -9.01 11.24
C LYS A 19 22.02 -10.35 11.24
N ASP A 20 22.16 -11.12 12.31
CA ASP A 20 21.47 -12.39 12.55
C ASP A 20 19.94 -12.22 12.57
N VAL A 21 19.42 -11.20 13.26
CA VAL A 21 17.98 -10.88 13.28
C VAL A 21 17.45 -10.54 11.88
N LEU A 22 18.23 -9.78 11.10
CA LEU A 22 17.86 -9.46 9.72
C LEU A 22 17.87 -10.70 8.82
N LEU A 23 18.86 -11.59 8.99
CA LEU A 23 18.94 -12.86 8.26
C LEU A 23 17.73 -13.75 8.59
N GLU A 24 17.38 -13.86 9.87
CA GLU A 24 16.23 -14.65 10.30
C GLU A 24 14.92 -14.08 9.75
N LEU A 25 14.72 -12.76 9.80
CA LEU A 25 13.56 -12.10 9.22
C LEU A 25 13.48 -12.32 7.70
N CYS A 26 14.60 -12.20 6.99
CA CYS A 26 14.64 -12.46 5.56
C CYS A 26 14.31 -13.92 5.24
N ASN A 27 14.85 -14.89 6.00
CA ASN A 27 14.55 -16.30 5.82
C ASN A 27 13.07 -16.60 6.10
N TRP A 28 12.48 -15.96 7.12
CA TRP A 28 11.06 -16.11 7.42
C TRP A 28 10.16 -15.49 6.34
N ALA A 29 10.53 -14.31 5.82
CA ALA A 29 9.85 -13.66 4.72
C ALA A 29 9.95 -14.48 3.43
N GLU A 30 11.14 -15.00 3.10
CA GLU A 30 11.37 -15.89 1.96
C GLU A 30 10.52 -17.16 2.09
N ALA A 31 10.57 -17.85 3.23
CA ALA A 31 9.74 -19.01 3.48
C ALA A 31 8.25 -18.69 3.34
N SER A 32 7.80 -17.56 3.88
CA SER A 32 6.40 -17.11 3.78
C SER A 32 6.02 -16.83 2.32
N PHE A 33 6.84 -16.10 1.56
CA PHE A 33 6.56 -15.78 0.17
C PHE A 33 6.67 -16.99 -0.76
N CYS A 34 7.51 -17.98 -0.43
CA CYS A 34 7.57 -19.25 -1.15
C CYS A 34 6.34 -20.13 -0.88
N LEU A 35 5.75 -20.03 0.31
CA LEU A 35 4.53 -20.76 0.67
C LEU A 35 3.27 -20.09 0.11
N GLN A 36 3.28 -18.77 -0.05
CA GLN A 36 2.16 -18.03 -0.60
C GLN A 36 2.23 -18.01 -2.13
N PRO A 37 1.10 -18.23 -2.84
CA PRO A 37 1.10 -18.08 -4.28
C PRO A 37 1.38 -16.62 -4.66
N THR A 38 2.42 -16.37 -5.46
CA THR A 38 2.72 -15.03 -6.00
C THR A 38 1.62 -14.55 -6.96
N LEU A 39 0.90 -15.51 -7.56
CA LEU A 39 -0.26 -15.29 -8.40
C LEU A 39 -1.49 -15.82 -7.67
N LEU A 40 -2.34 -14.91 -7.16
CA LEU A 40 -3.65 -15.30 -6.66
C LEU A 40 -4.59 -15.43 -7.86
N GLU A 41 -5.03 -16.65 -8.16
CA GLU A 41 -6.15 -16.87 -9.09
C GLU A 41 -7.43 -16.54 -8.35
N ILE A 42 -8.03 -15.40 -8.71
CA ILE A 42 -9.28 -14.94 -8.12
C ILE A 42 -10.39 -15.30 -9.10
N GLU A 43 -11.40 -16.03 -8.65
CA GLU A 43 -12.61 -16.23 -9.44
C GLU A 43 -13.27 -14.86 -9.71
N PRO A 44 -13.84 -14.64 -10.92
CA PRO A 44 -14.55 -13.39 -11.25
C PRO A 44 -15.59 -13.05 -10.17
N GLN A 45 -15.79 -11.79 -9.74
CA GLN A 45 -15.78 -10.54 -10.50
C GLN A 45 -14.67 -9.56 -10.09
N VAL A 46 -13.41 -9.81 -10.49
CA VAL A 46 -12.31 -8.88 -10.24
C VAL A 46 -11.97 -8.10 -11.51
N ILE A 47 -11.99 -6.78 -11.42
CA ILE A 47 -11.62 -5.88 -12.51
C ILE A 47 -10.24 -5.30 -12.23
N ILE A 48 -9.24 -5.80 -12.94
CA ILE A 48 -7.85 -5.33 -12.83
C ILE A 48 -7.73 -3.99 -13.55
N CYS A 49 -7.39 -2.96 -12.77
CA CYS A 49 -7.27 -1.60 -13.25
C CYS A 49 -5.80 -1.17 -13.20
N GLY A 50 -5.27 -0.70 -14.33
CA GLY A 50 -4.00 0.02 -14.38
C GLY A 50 -4.09 1.37 -13.65
N ASP A 51 -2.98 2.12 -13.64
CA ASP A 51 -2.92 3.41 -12.96
C ASP A 51 -4.01 4.38 -13.47
N ILE A 52 -4.68 5.05 -12.52
CA ILE A 52 -5.71 6.03 -12.82
C ILE A 52 -4.99 7.35 -13.16
N HIS A 53 -5.09 7.81 -14.40
CA HIS A 53 -4.42 9.04 -14.85
C HIS A 53 -5.35 10.25 -14.81
N GLY A 54 -4.86 11.37 -14.25
CA GLY A 54 -5.46 12.71 -14.34
C GLY A 54 -4.77 13.62 -15.36
N LYS A 55 -4.96 14.94 -15.28
CA LYS A 55 -4.41 15.90 -16.25
C LYS A 55 -2.93 16.17 -15.98
N PHE A 56 -2.16 16.48 -17.03
CA PHE A 56 -0.70 16.62 -16.98
C PHE A 56 -0.21 17.67 -15.97
N ASP A 57 -1.01 18.72 -15.72
CA ASP A 57 -0.61 19.81 -14.82
C ASP A 57 -0.57 19.43 -13.32
N ASP A 58 -0.99 18.22 -12.95
CA ASP A 58 -1.07 17.74 -11.56
C ASP A 58 0.21 16.99 -11.06
N LEU A 59 1.32 17.06 -11.80
CA LEU A 59 2.60 16.39 -11.50
C LEU A 59 3.36 17.02 -10.32
N SER A 60 3.06 16.63 -9.08
CA SER A 60 3.81 17.14 -7.89
C SER A 60 5.07 16.34 -7.52
N ARG A 61 5.24 15.13 -8.06
CA ARG A 61 6.33 14.20 -7.68
C ARG A 61 7.32 13.89 -8.82
N GLY A 62 7.21 14.58 -9.97
CA GLY A 62 8.08 14.35 -11.14
C GLY A 62 7.78 13.06 -11.92
N ALA A 63 6.87 12.21 -11.43
CA ALA A 63 6.32 11.05 -12.13
C ALA A 63 4.91 10.73 -11.60
N GLY A 64 4.04 10.23 -12.48
CA GLY A 64 2.63 9.94 -12.17
C GLY A 64 1.72 11.16 -12.19
N LEU A 65 0.41 10.95 -12.22
CA LEU A 65 -0.61 12.01 -12.30
C LEU A 65 -1.49 11.94 -11.06
N GLN A 66 -1.85 13.09 -10.48
CA GLN A 66 -2.92 13.11 -9.47
C GLN A 66 -4.28 13.13 -10.17
N PHE A 67 -5.31 12.67 -9.46
CA PHE A 67 -6.67 12.62 -9.97
C PHE A 67 -7.65 13.07 -8.90
N GLY A 68 -8.71 13.74 -9.34
CA GLY A 68 -9.78 14.23 -8.49
C GLY A 68 -10.77 13.14 -8.08
N VAL A 69 -11.66 13.51 -7.15
CA VAL A 69 -12.76 12.67 -6.67
C VAL A 69 -13.73 12.30 -7.79
N ASP A 70 -13.91 13.18 -8.77
CA ASP A 70 -14.72 12.99 -9.97
C ASP A 70 -14.18 11.87 -10.87
N VAL A 71 -12.85 11.81 -11.03
CA VAL A 71 -12.16 10.75 -11.78
C VAL A 71 -12.37 9.41 -11.08
N VAL A 72 -12.16 9.33 -9.76
CA VAL A 72 -12.42 8.11 -8.96
C VAL A 72 -13.85 7.61 -9.17
N LYS A 73 -14.85 8.48 -9.00
CA LYS A 73 -16.26 8.10 -9.15
C LYS A 73 -16.59 7.65 -10.57
N SER A 74 -16.08 8.37 -11.57
CA SER A 74 -16.33 8.04 -12.97
C SER A 74 -15.64 6.76 -13.39
N PHE A 75 -14.44 6.51 -12.87
CA PHE A 75 -13.71 5.27 -13.05
C PHE A 75 -14.46 4.09 -12.43
N CYS A 76 -14.85 4.19 -11.15
CA CYS A 76 -15.64 3.15 -10.49
C CYS A 76 -16.95 2.83 -11.24
N ARG A 77 -17.66 3.86 -11.74
CA ARG A 77 -18.87 3.65 -12.55
C ARG A 77 -18.60 3.00 -13.90
N LYS A 78 -17.54 3.43 -14.59
CA LYS A 78 -17.20 2.93 -15.94
C LYS A 78 -16.70 1.49 -15.88
N MET A 79 -15.95 1.16 -14.84
CA MET A 79 -15.38 -0.16 -14.65
C MET A 79 -16.32 -1.12 -13.94
N ASP A 80 -17.42 -0.64 -13.35
CA ASP A 80 -18.33 -1.42 -12.51
C ASP A 80 -17.65 -2.02 -11.26
N ILE A 81 -16.92 -1.17 -10.53
CA ILE A 81 -16.29 -1.52 -9.24
C ILE A 81 -16.79 -0.61 -8.12
N ASP A 82 -16.86 -1.18 -6.91
CA ASP A 82 -17.33 -0.46 -5.72
C ASP A 82 -16.26 0.45 -5.12
N ILE A 83 -15.02 -0.05 -5.02
CA ILE A 83 -13.97 0.58 -4.23
C ILE A 83 -12.59 0.37 -4.84
N ILE A 84 -11.77 1.41 -4.79
CA ILE A 84 -10.33 1.36 -5.07
C ILE A 84 -9.59 1.36 -3.74
N VAL A 85 -8.69 0.41 -3.53
CA VAL A 85 -7.80 0.38 -2.36
C VAL A 85 -6.37 0.54 -2.84
N ARG A 86 -5.63 1.51 -2.29
CA ARG A 86 -4.23 1.78 -2.66
C ARG A 86 -3.36 2.13 -1.47
N GLY A 87 -2.05 1.93 -1.62
CA GLY A 87 -1.04 2.43 -0.69
C GLY A 87 -0.33 3.69 -1.22
N HIS A 88 1.01 3.67 -1.11
CA HIS A 88 1.97 4.66 -1.64
C HIS A 88 2.00 6.03 -0.93
N GLN A 89 0.95 6.42 -0.20
CA GLN A 89 0.91 7.67 0.56
C GLN A 89 0.81 7.37 2.06
N ILE A 90 1.66 8.02 2.87
CA ILE A 90 1.55 8.02 4.32
C ILE A 90 0.40 8.97 4.72
N VAL A 91 -0.61 8.45 5.41
CA VAL A 91 -1.80 9.21 5.82
C VAL A 91 -1.99 9.17 7.33
N LYS A 92 -2.55 10.26 7.88
CA LYS A 92 -2.91 10.35 9.29
C LYS A 92 -3.87 9.22 9.66
N ASN A 93 -3.73 8.65 10.85
CA ASN A 93 -4.49 7.49 11.32
C ASN A 93 -4.31 6.19 10.52
N GLY A 94 -3.34 6.11 9.59
CA GLY A 94 -3.02 4.88 8.85
C GLY A 94 -3.98 4.53 7.72
N TYR A 95 -5.10 5.24 7.60
CA TYR A 95 -5.98 5.14 6.46
C TYR A 95 -6.72 6.44 6.17
N ARG A 96 -7.16 6.60 4.92
CA ARG A 96 -8.04 7.68 4.49
C ARG A 96 -9.08 7.17 3.53
N VAL A 97 -10.35 7.42 3.84
CA VAL A 97 -11.49 7.09 2.98
C VAL A 97 -11.98 8.36 2.31
N ILE A 98 -12.04 8.39 0.98
CA ILE A 98 -12.50 9.54 0.19
C ILE A 98 -13.47 9.12 -0.92
N ALA A 99 -13.93 10.10 -1.70
CA ALA A 99 -14.79 9.88 -2.86
C ALA A 99 -16.08 9.08 -2.55
N GLN A 100 -16.78 9.42 -1.47
CA GLN A 100 -17.98 8.68 -1.02
C GLN A 100 -17.70 7.18 -0.77
N LYS A 101 -16.59 6.89 -0.06
CA LYS A 101 -16.12 5.53 0.25
C LYS A 101 -15.66 4.70 -0.94
N ARG A 102 -15.46 5.32 -2.12
CA ARG A 102 -14.97 4.62 -3.32
C ARG A 102 -13.45 4.58 -3.46
N LEU A 103 -12.72 5.25 -2.56
CA LEU A 103 -11.26 5.19 -2.53
C LEU A 103 -10.76 5.11 -1.08
N ILE A 104 -10.02 4.07 -0.78
CA ILE A 104 -9.27 3.88 0.46
C ILE A 104 -7.78 4.00 0.16
N ILE A 105 -7.11 4.89 0.89
CA ILE A 105 -5.65 4.98 0.94
C ILE A 105 -5.20 4.39 2.27
N LEU A 106 -4.29 3.42 2.23
CA LEU A 106 -3.74 2.73 3.41
C LEU A 106 -2.25 3.02 3.58
N SER A 107 -1.82 3.11 4.83
CA SER A 107 -0.41 3.12 5.22
C SER A 107 -0.19 1.96 6.18
N SER A 108 0.51 0.90 5.75
CA SER A 108 0.88 -0.23 6.61
C SER A 108 2.12 0.04 7.47
N PHE A 109 2.71 1.24 7.33
CA PHE A 109 3.90 1.68 8.04
C PHE A 109 3.87 3.20 8.24
N THR A 110 4.42 3.67 9.36
CA THR A 110 4.66 5.08 9.63
C THR A 110 6.09 5.27 10.16
N PRO A 111 6.94 6.08 9.51
CA PRO A 111 8.28 6.40 10.02
C PRO A 111 8.25 7.21 11.32
N ASP A 112 9.25 7.03 12.18
CA ASP A 112 9.33 7.67 13.51
C ASP A 112 9.34 9.20 13.52
N HIS A 113 9.71 9.83 12.40
CA HIS A 113 9.73 11.29 12.29
C HIS A 113 8.33 11.90 12.06
N PHE A 114 7.30 11.07 11.85
CA PHE A 114 5.92 11.54 11.74
C PHE A 114 5.28 11.76 13.13
N PRO A 115 4.34 12.70 13.28
CA PRO A 115 3.61 12.89 14.53
C PRO A 115 2.85 11.63 14.96
N PRO A 116 2.61 11.39 16.26
CA PRO A 116 1.90 10.20 16.78
C PRO A 116 0.51 9.96 16.20
N SER A 117 -0.09 10.99 15.60
CA SER A 117 -1.37 10.88 14.91
C SER A 117 -1.31 10.13 13.58
N TYR A 118 -0.11 9.88 13.04
CA TYR A 118 0.12 9.00 11.91
C TYR A 118 0.40 7.60 12.47
N THR A 119 -0.37 6.63 12.02
CA THR A 119 -0.30 5.25 12.51
C THR A 119 -0.29 4.32 11.31
N ALA A 120 -0.14 3.02 11.55
CA ALA A 120 -0.31 2.02 10.50
C ALA A 120 -1.71 1.40 10.54
N SER A 121 -2.18 0.91 9.40
CA SER A 121 -3.43 0.16 9.28
C SER A 121 -3.35 -0.86 8.16
N VAL A 122 -4.11 -1.94 8.32
CA VAL A 122 -4.34 -2.97 7.30
C VAL A 122 -5.84 -3.07 7.01
N LEU A 123 -6.18 -3.54 5.82
CA LEU A 123 -7.55 -3.83 5.43
C LEU A 123 -7.74 -5.34 5.36
N LEU A 124 -8.69 -5.85 6.13
CA LEU A 124 -9.17 -7.21 6.05
C LEU A 124 -10.41 -7.23 5.16
N VAL A 125 -10.43 -8.15 4.20
CA VAL A 125 -11.57 -8.40 3.31
C VAL A 125 -11.99 -9.85 3.52
N ASP A 126 -13.25 -10.07 3.89
CA ASP A 126 -13.78 -11.41 4.11
C ASP A 126 -14.41 -12.01 2.84
N GLY A 127 -14.97 -13.23 2.98
CA GLY A 127 -15.61 -13.95 1.86
C GLY A 127 -16.91 -13.32 1.36
N GLU A 128 -17.51 -12.38 2.11
CA GLU A 128 -18.68 -11.60 1.70
C GLU A 128 -18.27 -10.22 1.14
N LEU A 129 -16.96 -10.02 0.90
CA LEU A 129 -16.37 -8.75 0.46
C LEU A 129 -16.54 -7.61 1.47
N CYS A 130 -16.84 -7.91 2.74
CA CYS A 130 -16.93 -6.92 3.79
C CYS A 130 -15.53 -6.46 4.21
N CYS A 131 -15.38 -5.13 4.31
CA CYS A 131 -14.10 -4.47 4.49
C CYS A 131 -13.92 -3.97 5.93
N HIS A 132 -12.93 -4.52 6.65
CA HIS A 132 -12.60 -4.14 8.04
C HIS A 132 -11.20 -3.53 8.12
N ILE A 133 -11.10 -2.27 8.56
CA ILE A 133 -9.81 -1.62 8.76
C ILE A 133 -9.33 -1.87 10.18
N VAL A 134 -8.13 -2.44 10.32
CA VAL A 134 -7.47 -2.71 11.60
C VAL A 134 -6.26 -1.80 11.74
N LYS A 135 -6.19 -1.06 12.85
CA LYS A 135 -5.05 -0.20 13.20
C LYS A 135 -3.97 -1.06 13.87
N LEU A 136 -2.71 -0.87 13.47
CA LEU A 136 -1.54 -1.53 14.06
C LEU A 136 -0.94 -0.68 15.18
#